data_AF-A0A7J6R9Q1-F1
#
_entry.id   AF-A0A7J6R9Q1-F1
#
_cell.length_a   1.000
_cell.length_b   1.000
_cell.length_c   1.000
_cell.angle_alpha   90.00
_cell.angle_beta   90.00
_cell.angle_gamma   90.00
#
_symmetry.space_group_name_H-M   'P 1'
#
loop_
_entity.id
_entity.type
_entity.pdbx_description
1 polymer ?
#
loop_
_entity_poly.entity_id
_entity_poly.type
_entity_poly.pdbx_seq_one_letter_code
_entity_poly.pdbx_strand_id
1 'polypeptide(L)'
;LGIGDRHLDNLMVDDEGHMFHVDFGYIFGRDPKPLPPPMKLCKEMVEGMGGQNSEYFRLFRQYCYSAYRILRMNSKLILSLVGLVQGANIKDLVEQVA
;
A
#
# COMPACT_ATOMS: atom_id res chain seq x y z
N LEU A 1 5.02 -2.11 4.16
CA LEU A 1 5.69 -1.43 3.02
C LEU A 1 5.63 0.08 3.14
N GLY A 2 4.52 0.70 3.58
CA GLY A 2 4.50 2.14 3.84
C GLY A 2 4.84 2.96 2.60
N ILE A 3 4.18 2.64 1.47
CA ILE A 3 4.41 3.28 0.18
C ILE A 3 3.96 4.74 0.26
N GLY A 4 4.88 5.66 0.01
CA GLY A 4 4.64 7.10 -0.02
C GLY A 4 4.19 7.59 -1.38
N ASP A 5 3.98 8.90 -1.50
CA ASP A 5 3.72 9.59 -2.76
C ASP A 5 2.62 8.95 -3.62
N ARG A 6 1.49 8.62 -2.97
CA ARG A 6 0.30 8.13 -3.66
C ARG A 6 -0.58 9.33 -4.03
N HIS A 7 -0.69 9.56 -5.33
CA HIS A 7 -1.57 10.52 -5.99
C HIS A 7 -2.22 9.86 -7.21
N LEU A 8 -3.21 10.51 -7.82
CA LEU A 8 -4.04 9.90 -8.86
C LEU A 8 -3.24 9.45 -10.09
N ASP A 9 -2.13 10.12 -10.42
CA ASP A 9 -1.30 9.71 -11.57
C ASP A 9 -0.49 8.41 -11.32
N ASN A 10 -0.33 8.01 -10.05
CA ASN A 10 0.33 6.76 -9.66
C ASN A 10 -0.67 5.63 -9.33
N LEU A 11 -1.98 5.89 -9.52
CA LEU A 11 -3.06 4.93 -9.31
C LEU A 11 -3.71 4.63 -10.66
N MET A 12 -3.42 3.45 -11.18
CA MET A 12 -3.85 3.02 -12.50
C MET A 12 -5.03 2.07 -12.39
N VAL A 13 -5.87 2.06 -13.42
CA VAL A 13 -6.96 1.09 -13.61
C VAL A 13 -6.90 0.61 -15.04
N ASP A 14 -6.98 -0.71 -15.26
CA ASP A 14 -7.06 -1.29 -16.60
C ASP A 14 -8.52 -1.39 -17.10
N ASP A 15 -8.68 -1.81 -18.35
CA ASP A 15 -10.01 -1.93 -18.99
C ASP A 15 -10.89 -3.04 -18.37
N GLU A 16 -10.30 -3.94 -17.58
CA GLU A 16 -11.01 -5.00 -16.84
C GLU A 16 -11.39 -4.56 -15.41
N GLY A 17 -10.95 -3.38 -14.99
CA GLY A 17 -11.24 -2.80 -13.67
C GLY A 17 -10.24 -3.19 -12.58
N HIS A 18 -9.08 -3.76 -12.93
CA HIS A 18 -8.01 -3.99 -11.96
C HIS A 18 -7.34 -2.68 -11.61
N MET A 19 -7.42 -2.33 -10.32
CA MET A 19 -6.72 -1.17 -9.77
C MET A 19 -5.33 -1.58 -9.25
N PHE A 20 -4.29 -0.86 -9.65
CA PHE A 20 -2.92 -1.12 -9.23
C PHE A 20 -2.12 0.18 -9.06
N HIS A 21 -1.07 0.09 -8.26
CA HIS A 21 -0.18 1.21 -7.98
C HIS A 21 1.06 1.09 -8.86
N VAL A 22 1.54 2.22 -9.38
CA VAL A 22 2.83 2.32 -10.09
C VAL A 22 3.77 3.27 -9.35
N ASP A 23 5.03 3.33 -9.81
CA ASP A 23 6.11 4.14 -9.25
C ASP A 23 6.30 3.97 -7.74
N PHE A 24 7.24 3.13 -7.31
CA PHE A 24 7.50 2.85 -5.89
C PHE A 24 8.74 3.60 -5.37
N GLY A 25 8.96 4.84 -5.83
CA GLY A 25 10.13 5.64 -5.45
C GLY A 25 10.22 6.07 -3.98
N TYR A 26 9.13 5.96 -3.22
CA TYR A 26 9.05 6.26 -1.78
C TYR A 26 8.48 5.06 -1.02
N ILE A 27 9.30 4.41 -0.20
CA ILE A 27 8.95 3.18 0.52
C ILE A 27 9.38 3.24 1.99
N PHE A 28 8.94 2.24 2.77
CA PHE A 28 9.24 2.08 4.20
C PHE A 28 8.90 3.31 5.06
N GLY A 29 7.85 4.04 4.68
CA GLY A 29 7.33 5.19 5.44
C GLY A 29 7.91 6.54 5.02
N ARG A 30 8.83 6.58 4.04
CA ARG A 30 9.22 7.83 3.38
C ARG A 30 8.05 8.35 2.54
N ASP A 31 7.85 9.66 2.56
CA ASP A 31 6.85 10.36 1.77
C ASP A 31 7.32 11.81 1.58
N PRO A 32 7.14 12.42 0.40
CA PRO A 32 7.46 13.83 0.20
C PRO A 32 6.53 14.75 1.00
N LYS A 33 5.32 14.30 1.34
CA LYS A 33 4.33 15.09 2.09
C LYS A 33 4.56 14.94 3.60
N PRO A 34 4.45 16.03 4.38
CA PRO A 34 4.49 15.93 5.84
C PRO A 34 3.26 15.17 6.35
N LEU A 35 3.47 14.29 7.34
CA LEU A 35 2.43 13.52 8.03
C LEU A 35 1.49 12.74 7.08
N PRO A 36 2.04 11.84 6.26
CA PRO A 36 1.23 11.04 5.36
C PRO A 36 0.22 10.17 6.14
N PRO A 37 -1.02 10.02 5.65
CA PRO A 37 -1.96 9.11 6.28
C PRO A 37 -1.44 7.67 6.19
N PRO A 38 -1.69 6.85 7.22
CA PRO A 38 -1.21 5.47 7.26
C PRO A 38 -1.89 4.57 6.21
N MET A 39 -3.13 4.89 5.82
CA MET A 39 -3.86 4.21 4.75
C MET A 39 -3.95 5.13 3.53
N LYS A 40 -3.56 4.60 2.36
CA LYS A 40 -3.62 5.31 1.08
C LYS A 40 -4.93 4.96 0.38
N LEU A 41 -6.00 5.64 0.77
CA LEU A 41 -7.35 5.47 0.20
C LEU A 41 -7.89 6.86 -0.14
N CYS A 42 -8.07 7.16 -1.42
CA CYS A 42 -8.59 8.45 -1.87
C CYS A 42 -10.12 8.43 -2.01
N LYS A 43 -10.72 9.62 -2.15
CA LYS A 43 -12.17 9.80 -2.23
C LYS A 43 -12.75 9.11 -3.47
N GLU A 44 -12.04 9.20 -4.57
CA GLU A 44 -12.41 8.65 -5.88
C GLU A 44 -12.51 7.12 -5.84
N MET A 45 -11.61 6.44 -5.12
CA MET A 45 -11.71 4.99 -4.89
C MET A 45 -12.99 4.63 -4.13
N VAL A 46 -13.35 5.43 -3.12
CA VAL A 46 -14.57 5.21 -2.32
C VAL A 46 -15.82 5.48 -3.15
N GLU A 47 -15.81 6.53 -3.96
CA GLU A 47 -16.89 6.85 -4.90
C GLU A 47 -17.06 5.78 -5.98
N GLY A 48 -15.97 5.24 -6.51
CA GLY A 48 -15.98 4.13 -7.47
C GLY A 48 -16.60 2.84 -6.89
N MET A 49 -16.53 2.64 -5.58
CA MET A 49 -17.24 1.57 -4.88
C MET A 49 -18.73 1.89 -4.61
N GLY A 50 -19.23 3.06 -4.96
CA GLY A 50 -20.59 3.50 -4.66
C GLY A 50 -20.73 4.21 -3.30
N GLY A 51 -19.63 4.67 -2.71
CA GLY A 51 -19.61 5.44 -1.47
C GLY A 51 -19.52 4.58 -0.20
N GLN A 52 -19.34 5.25 0.95
CA GLN A 52 -19.06 4.60 2.25
C GLN A 52 -20.19 3.70 2.77
N ASN A 53 -21.43 3.94 2.34
CA ASN A 53 -22.61 3.18 2.76
C ASN A 53 -22.97 2.05 1.78
N SER A 54 -22.22 1.90 0.68
CA SER A 54 -22.46 0.85 -0.31
C SER A 54 -22.12 -0.54 0.25
N GLU A 55 -22.74 -1.55 -0.34
CA GLU A 55 -22.37 -2.94 -0.08
C GLU A 55 -20.93 -3.23 -0.52
N TYR A 56 -20.46 -2.65 -1.63
CA TYR A 56 -19.11 -2.86 -2.13
C TYR A 56 -18.05 -2.28 -1.20
N PHE A 57 -18.29 -1.12 -0.58
CA PHE A 57 -17.37 -0.59 0.43
C PHE A 57 -17.34 -1.47 1.69
N ARG A 58 -18.47 -2.06 2.09
CA ARG A 58 -18.51 -3.07 3.16
C ARG A 58 -17.69 -4.30 2.79
N LEU A 59 -17.81 -4.80 1.57
CA LEU A 59 -17.07 -5.95 1.07
C LEU A 59 -15.56 -5.67 0.98
N PHE A 60 -15.18 -4.48 0.48
CA PHE A 60 -13.81 -3.99 0.47
C PHE A 60 -13.17 -4.06 1.87
N ARG A 61 -13.85 -3.56 2.91
CA ARG A 61 -13.35 -3.64 4.30
C ARG A 61 -13.16 -5.09 4.77
N GLN A 62 -14.07 -5.99 4.41
CA GLN A 62 -13.95 -7.41 4.74
C GLN A 62 -12.74 -8.07 4.06
N TYR A 63 -12.48 -7.74 2.80
CA TYR A 63 -11.29 -8.21 2.08
C TYR A 63 -10.01 -7.61 2.66
N CYS A 64 -9.97 -6.33 3.01
CA CYS A 64 -8.81 -5.72 3.68
C CYS A 64 -8.49 -6.44 5.00
N TYR A 65 -9.50 -6.74 5.82
CA TYR A 65 -9.32 -7.48 7.06
C TYR A 65 -8.73 -8.89 6.80
N SER A 66 -9.33 -9.62 5.85
CA SER A 66 -8.92 -10.98 5.51
C SER A 66 -7.49 -11.01 4.97
N ALA A 67 -7.17 -10.11 4.05
CA ALA A 67 -5.83 -9.95 3.48
C ALA A 67 -4.80 -9.61 4.56
N TYR A 68 -5.09 -8.63 5.43
CA TYR A 68 -4.19 -8.27 6.52
C TYR A 68 -3.93 -9.44 7.48
N ARG A 69 -4.96 -10.22 7.81
CA ARG A 69 -4.82 -11.42 8.64
C ARG A 69 -3.94 -12.49 7.98
N ILE A 70 -4.16 -12.77 6.69
CA ILE A 70 -3.37 -13.75 5.92
C ILE A 70 -1.90 -13.31 5.84
N LEU A 71 -1.65 -12.03 5.54
CA LEU A 71 -0.30 -11.46 5.50
C LEU A 71 0.40 -11.54 6.86
N ARG A 72 -0.30 -11.27 7.96
CA ARG A 72 0.25 -11.39 9.32
C ARG A 72 0.65 -12.82 9.67
N MET A 73 -0.15 -13.82 9.27
CA MET A 73 0.18 -15.23 9.49
C MET A 73 1.46 -15.64 8.77
N ASN A 74 1.77 -15.02 7.63
CA ASN A 74 2.95 -15.29 6.82
C ASN A 74 4.08 -14.25 6.99
N SER A 75 3.99 -13.39 8.01
CA SER A 75 4.89 -12.25 8.21
C SER A 75 6.36 -12.63 8.32
N LYS A 76 6.67 -13.79 8.92
CA LYS A 76 8.05 -14.27 9.07
C LYS A 76 8.78 -14.38 7.73
N LEU A 77 8.15 -14.99 6.73
CA LEU A 77 8.72 -15.14 5.39
C LEU A 77 8.98 -13.76 4.76
N ILE A 78 7.99 -12.87 4.82
CA ILE A 78 8.08 -11.52 4.26
C ILE A 78 9.23 -10.74 4.92
N LEU A 79 9.34 -10.81 6.25
CA LEU A 79 10.41 -10.14 7.00
C LEU A 79 11.79 -10.73 6.68
N SER A 80 11.91 -12.05 6.54
CA SER A 80 13.16 -12.68 6.12
C SER A 80 13.59 -12.24 4.73
N LEU A 81 12.67 -12.17 3.77
CA LEU A 81 12.96 -11.68 2.42
C LEU A 81 13.40 -10.21 2.43
N VAL A 82 12.68 -9.34 3.16
CA VAL A 82 13.08 -7.93 3.29
C VAL A 82 14.46 -7.82 3.96
N GLY A 83 14.74 -8.63 4.98
CA GLY A 83 16.05 -8.68 5.65
C GLY A 83 17.19 -9.04 4.72
N LEU A 84 17.01 -10.01 3.82
CA LEU A 84 18.02 -10.40 2.83
C LEU A 84 18.33 -9.27 1.84
N VAL A 85 17.35 -8.40 1.56
CA VAL A 85 17.47 -7.33 0.57
C VAL A 85 18.07 -6.05 1.16
N GLN A 86 18.27 -5.96 2.48
CA GLN A 86 18.86 -4.77 3.13
C GLN A 86 20.23 -4.37 2.56
N GLY A 87 21.05 -5.35 2.12
CA GLY A 87 22.35 -5.10 1.50
C GLY A 87 22.30 -4.78 0.00
N ALA A 88 21.12 -4.77 -0.64
CA ALA A 88 20.98 -4.64 -2.08
C ALA A 88 21.00 -3.19 -2.59
N ASN A 89 21.43 -2.24 -1.75
CA ASN A 89 21.51 -0.80 -2.07
C ASN A 89 20.18 -0.21 -2.59
N ILE A 90 19.05 -0.66 -2.03
CA ILE A 90 17.73 -0.13 -2.36
C ILE A 90 17.50 1.16 -1.59
N LYS A 91 17.29 2.26 -2.32
CA LYS A 91 16.92 3.56 -1.75
C LYS A 91 15.75 3.40 -0.75
N ASP A 92 15.81 4.12 0.36
CA ASP A 92 14.85 4.08 1.49
C ASP A 92 14.80 2.78 2.31
N LEU A 93 15.51 1.72 1.93
CA LEU A 93 15.72 0.52 2.76
C LEU A 93 17.02 0.62 3.60
N VAL A 94 17.99 1.43 3.16
CA VAL A 94 19.36 1.47 3.72
C VAL A 94 19.51 2.24 5.04
N GLU A 95 18.48 2.94 5.54
CA GLU A 95 18.58 3.70 6.79
C GLU A 95 17.62 3.19 7.89
N GLN A 96 18.09 2.23 8.70
CA GLN A 96 17.66 2.03 10.09
C GLN A 96 18.81 1.55 11.00
N VAL A 97 20.01 2.12 10.82
CA VAL A 97 21.08 2.01 11.82
C VAL A 97 21.57 3.41 12.15
N ALA A 98 20.99 3.98 13.21
CA ALA A 98 21.59 5.03 14.03
C ALA A 98 21.64 4.48 15.46
#